data_AF-A0A2T2Z8A4-F1
#
_entry.id   AF-A0A2T2Z8A4-F1
#
_cell.length_a   1.000
_cell.length_b   1.000
_cell.length_c   1.000
_cell.angle_alpha   90.00
_cell.angle_beta   90.00
_cell.angle_gamma   90.00
#
_symmetry.space_group_name_H-M   'P 1'
#
loop_
_entity.id
_entity.type
_entity.pdbx_description
1 polymer ?
#
loop_
_entity_poly.entity_id
_entity_poly.type
_entity_poly.pdbx_seq_one_letter_code
_entity_poly.pdbx_strand_id
1 'polypeptide(L)'
;MAEWRQDALCRADPDPDVFYPDPSDQSRALDAKALCVVCPVRRACAEDAADRHERFGIHGGFRTDDPDEWERLHVYIGRPVPPRRTPEQQAVRCSQCGTEFVAREPDVDQCGPCKRGLVPAEPSIARVRELRDAGWKFGEIAAAAGVSYSTVQSLPRPGREWVSADAEKRILSIEVAPEQAGAA
;
A
#
# COMPACT_ATOMS: atom_id res chain seq x y z
N MET A 1 -10.80 -29.27 -15.59
CA MET A 1 -9.39 -28.99 -15.95
C MET A 1 -9.31 -28.98 -17.46
N ALA A 2 -8.73 -27.95 -18.07
CA ALA A 2 -8.65 -27.89 -19.53
C ALA A 2 -7.75 -29.02 -20.06
N GLU A 3 -8.22 -29.76 -21.07
CA GLU A 3 -7.61 -31.00 -21.58
C GLU A 3 -6.13 -30.82 -21.97
N TRP A 4 -5.80 -29.65 -22.55
CA TRP A 4 -4.43 -29.29 -22.94
C TRP A 4 -3.42 -29.32 -21.79
N ARG A 5 -3.84 -29.13 -20.53
CA ARG A 5 -2.89 -29.12 -19.40
C ARG A 5 -2.23 -30.49 -19.21
N GLN A 6 -2.84 -31.57 -19.69
CA GLN A 6 -2.28 -32.91 -19.56
C GLN A 6 -0.99 -33.08 -20.37
N ASP A 7 -0.89 -32.39 -21.51
CA ASP A 7 0.26 -32.45 -22.43
C ASP A 7 1.33 -31.37 -22.17
N ALA A 8 1.20 -30.63 -21.06
CA ALA A 8 2.16 -29.60 -20.69
C ALA A 8 3.48 -30.20 -20.19
N LEU A 9 4.58 -29.92 -20.90
CA LEU A 9 5.91 -30.46 -20.56
C LEU A 9 6.40 -30.02 -19.18
N CYS A 10 6.06 -28.81 -18.74
CA CYS A 10 6.44 -28.28 -17.43
C CYS A 10 5.88 -29.09 -16.25
N ARG A 11 4.87 -29.94 -16.47
CA ARG A 11 4.36 -30.86 -15.43
C ARG A 11 5.35 -31.95 -15.04
N ALA A 12 6.32 -32.25 -15.91
CA ALA A 12 7.37 -33.21 -15.62
C ALA A 12 8.51 -32.61 -14.78
N ASP A 13 8.53 -31.29 -14.60
CA ASP A 13 9.51 -30.63 -13.74
C ASP A 13 9.16 -30.86 -12.26
N PRO A 14 10.11 -31.33 -11.44
CA PRO A 14 9.87 -31.54 -10.01
C PRO A 14 9.73 -30.24 -9.21
N ASP A 15 10.22 -29.11 -9.74
CA ASP A 15 10.17 -27.80 -9.08
C ASP A 15 9.29 -26.81 -9.85
N PRO A 16 8.00 -26.64 -9.47
CA PRO A 16 7.13 -25.67 -10.12
C PRO A 16 7.58 -24.21 -9.94
N ASP A 17 8.39 -23.91 -8.91
CA ASP A 17 8.86 -22.54 -8.64
C ASP A 17 9.85 -22.06 -9.71
N VAL A 18 10.41 -22.97 -10.53
CA VAL A 18 11.22 -22.61 -11.71
C VAL A 18 10.46 -21.70 -12.67
N PHE A 19 9.13 -21.83 -12.76
CA PHE A 19 8.29 -20.99 -13.62
C PHE A 19 7.86 -19.67 -12.95
N TYR A 20 8.32 -19.39 -11.73
CA TYR A 20 8.07 -18.15 -10.99
C TYR A 20 9.38 -17.48 -10.54
N PRO A 21 10.27 -17.12 -11.48
CA PRO A 21 11.54 -16.49 -11.16
C PRO A 21 11.36 -15.07 -10.60
N ASP A 22 12.25 -14.69 -9.69
CA ASP A 22 12.38 -13.30 -9.26
C ASP A 22 12.60 -12.39 -10.49
N PRO A 23 12.08 -11.14 -10.49
CA PRO A 23 12.32 -10.19 -11.58
C PRO A 23 13.81 -9.97 -11.92
N SER A 24 14.71 -10.14 -10.95
CA SER A 24 16.15 -9.97 -11.16
C SER A 24 16.86 -11.22 -11.71
N ASP A 25 16.26 -12.41 -11.63
CA ASP A 25 16.87 -13.67 -12.06
C ASP A 25 16.52 -14.01 -13.52
N GLN A 26 17.25 -13.38 -14.43
CA GLN A 26 17.09 -13.60 -15.86
C GLN A 26 17.52 -15.00 -16.31
N SER A 27 18.52 -15.60 -15.65
CA SER A 27 18.99 -16.95 -15.97
C SER A 27 17.89 -17.98 -15.78
N ARG A 28 17.27 -18.01 -14.60
CA ARG A 28 16.19 -18.94 -14.29
C ARG A 28 14.98 -18.72 -15.20
N ALA A 29 14.69 -17.46 -15.51
CA ALA A 29 13.63 -17.13 -16.47
C ALA A 29 13.91 -17.67 -17.87
N LEU A 30 15.15 -17.62 -18.36
CA LEU A 30 15.52 -18.16 -19.67
C LEU A 30 15.39 -19.68 -19.71
N ASP A 31 15.81 -20.39 -18.66
CA ASP A 31 15.72 -21.85 -18.58
C ASP A 31 14.26 -22.32 -18.63
N ALA A 32 13.38 -21.69 -17.85
CA ALA A 32 11.95 -21.97 -17.87
C ALA A 32 11.31 -21.67 -19.24
N LYS A 33 11.69 -20.56 -19.88
CA LYS A 33 11.20 -20.20 -21.23
C LYS A 33 11.65 -21.19 -22.30
N ALA A 34 12.86 -21.75 -22.20
CA ALA A 34 13.38 -22.73 -23.16
C ALA A 34 12.46 -23.96 -23.25
N LEU A 35 11.94 -24.44 -22.11
CA LEU A 35 10.96 -25.52 -22.09
C LEU A 35 9.66 -25.15 -22.80
N CYS A 36 9.19 -23.92 -22.63
CA CYS A 36 7.97 -23.45 -23.28
C CYS A 36 8.08 -23.45 -24.81
N VAL A 37 9.26 -23.18 -25.38
CA VAL A 37 9.46 -23.11 -26.85
C VAL A 37 9.12 -24.43 -27.54
N VAL A 38 9.45 -25.56 -26.90
CA VAL A 38 9.21 -26.91 -27.43
C VAL A 38 7.92 -27.56 -26.93
N CYS A 39 7.16 -26.86 -26.09
CA CYS A 39 5.95 -27.41 -25.48
C CYS A 39 4.78 -27.44 -26.48
N PRO A 40 4.12 -28.60 -26.69
CA PRO A 40 3.05 -28.73 -27.70
C PRO A 40 1.82 -27.87 -27.38
N VAL A 41 1.66 -27.48 -26.12
CA VAL A 41 0.51 -26.69 -25.63
C VAL A 41 0.85 -25.23 -25.35
N ARG A 42 2.00 -24.74 -25.86
CA ARG A 42 2.45 -23.35 -25.67
C ARG A 42 1.37 -22.31 -26.00
N ARG A 43 0.66 -22.49 -27.12
CA ARG A 43 -0.41 -21.58 -27.53
C ARG A 43 -1.60 -21.60 -26.56
N ALA A 44 -2.11 -22.78 -26.23
CA ALA A 44 -3.22 -22.93 -25.28
C ALA A 44 -2.88 -22.39 -23.89
N CYS A 45 -1.62 -22.56 -23.46
CA CYS A 45 -1.09 -21.98 -22.22
C CYS A 45 -1.10 -20.45 -22.23
N ALA A 46 -0.64 -19.83 -23.34
CA ALA A 46 -0.66 -18.38 -23.50
C ALA A 46 -2.09 -17.82 -23.56
N GLU A 47 -3.00 -18.49 -24.27
CA GLU A 47 -4.42 -18.10 -24.34
C GLU A 47 -5.10 -18.17 -22.96
N ASP A 48 -4.87 -19.24 -22.19
CA ASP A 48 -5.38 -19.37 -20.82
C ASP A 48 -4.84 -18.28 -19.88
N ALA A 49 -3.56 -17.94 -20.00
CA ALA A 49 -2.95 -16.86 -19.22
C ALA A 49 -3.58 -15.50 -19.56
N ALA A 50 -3.81 -15.21 -20.85
CA ALA A 50 -4.50 -14.01 -21.29
C ALA A 50 -5.94 -13.94 -20.76
N ASP A 51 -6.70 -15.04 -20.88
CA ASP A 51 -8.10 -15.09 -20.44
C ASP A 51 -8.24 -14.81 -18.94
N ARG A 52 -7.35 -15.39 -18.12
CA ARG A 52 -7.35 -15.21 -16.67
C ARG A 52 -6.68 -13.91 -16.20
N HIS A 53 -6.08 -13.14 -17.11
CA HIS A 53 -5.22 -12.01 -16.77
C HIS A 53 -4.16 -12.43 -15.74
N GLU A 54 -3.45 -13.52 -16.03
CA GLU A 54 -2.39 -14.04 -15.16
C GLU A 54 -1.37 -12.95 -14.87
N ARG A 55 -0.95 -12.83 -13.61
CA ARG A 55 -0.17 -11.68 -13.13
C ARG A 55 1.29 -12.03 -12.86
N PHE A 56 1.61 -13.32 -12.75
CA PHE A 56 2.93 -13.77 -12.31
C PHE A 56 3.40 -15.01 -13.07
N GLY A 57 4.71 -15.16 -13.14
CA GLY A 57 5.35 -16.35 -13.69
C GLY A 57 5.37 -16.41 -15.21
N ILE A 58 5.92 -17.51 -15.71
CA ILE A 58 6.17 -17.76 -17.13
C ILE A 58 5.05 -18.62 -17.71
N HIS A 59 4.26 -18.02 -18.61
CA HIS A 59 3.17 -18.68 -19.32
C HIS A 59 3.39 -18.59 -20.83
N GLY A 60 3.30 -19.71 -21.53
CA GLY A 60 3.55 -19.76 -22.98
C GLY A 60 4.95 -19.27 -23.41
N GLY A 61 5.90 -19.23 -22.47
CA GLY A 61 7.26 -18.69 -22.69
C GLY A 61 7.38 -17.19 -22.50
N PHE A 62 6.43 -16.54 -21.83
CA PHE A 62 6.42 -15.11 -21.53
C PHE A 62 6.21 -14.87 -20.04
N ARG A 63 6.97 -13.94 -19.47
CA ARG A 63 6.71 -13.39 -18.13
C ARG A 63 5.45 -12.55 -18.16
N THR A 64 4.47 -12.89 -17.35
CA THR A 64 3.19 -12.17 -17.31
C THR A 64 3.22 -10.93 -16.40
N ASP A 65 4.22 -10.86 -15.51
CA ASP A 65 4.53 -9.71 -14.66
C ASP A 65 5.33 -8.61 -15.39
N ASP A 66 6.02 -8.96 -16.47
CA ASP A 66 6.76 -8.02 -17.32
C ASP A 66 5.85 -7.44 -18.42
N PRO A 67 5.68 -6.11 -18.49
CA PRO A 67 4.76 -5.51 -19.46
C PRO A 67 5.13 -5.73 -20.93
N ASP A 68 6.42 -5.79 -21.27
CA ASP A 68 6.88 -5.96 -22.64
C ASP A 68 6.69 -7.42 -23.08
N GLU A 69 6.90 -8.37 -22.17
CA GLU A 69 6.61 -9.77 -22.43
C GLU A 69 5.11 -10.07 -22.47
N TRP A 70 4.30 -9.39 -21.66
CA TRP A 70 2.84 -9.46 -21.75
C TRP A 70 2.34 -9.00 -23.12
N GLU A 71 2.87 -7.89 -23.64
CA GLU A 71 2.57 -7.45 -25.01
C GLU A 71 2.99 -8.50 -26.05
N ARG A 72 4.18 -9.08 -25.92
CA ARG A 72 4.63 -10.17 -26.82
C ARG A 72 3.77 -11.41 -26.74
N LEU A 73 3.25 -11.78 -25.56
CA LEU A 73 2.30 -12.87 -25.39
C LEU A 73 1.03 -12.63 -26.20
N HIS A 74 0.47 -11.42 -26.11
CA HIS A 74 -0.73 -11.01 -26.86
C HIS A 74 -0.51 -11.00 -28.38
N VAL A 75 0.64 -10.48 -28.82
CA VAL A 75 1.06 -10.54 -30.23
C VAL A 75 1.19 -12.00 -30.69
N TYR A 76 1.78 -12.88 -29.87
CA TYR A 76 1.96 -14.29 -30.18
C TYR A 76 0.63 -15.04 -30.38
N ILE A 77 -0.38 -14.76 -29.55
CA ILE A 77 -1.71 -15.37 -29.69
C ILE A 77 -2.63 -14.64 -30.69
N GLY A 78 -2.21 -13.48 -31.21
CA GLY A 78 -2.98 -12.69 -32.16
C GLY A 78 -4.19 -11.98 -31.54
N ARG A 79 -4.09 -11.58 -30.27
CA ARG A 79 -5.15 -10.85 -29.56
C ARG A 79 -4.68 -9.44 -29.19
N PRO A 80 -5.58 -8.45 -29.11
CA PRO A 80 -5.20 -7.11 -28.66
C PRO A 80 -4.66 -7.17 -27.22
N VAL A 81 -3.67 -6.34 -26.93
CA VAL A 81 -3.15 -6.17 -25.57
C VAL A 81 -4.23 -5.45 -24.74
N PRO A 82 -4.69 -6.00 -23.61
CA PRO A 82 -5.62 -5.29 -22.75
C PRO A 82 -4.94 -4.02 -22.22
N PRO A 83 -5.69 -2.92 -22.03
CA PRO A 83 -5.13 -1.75 -21.38
C PRO A 83 -4.59 -2.17 -20.01
N ARG A 84 -3.43 -1.62 -19.61
CA ARG A 84 -2.93 -1.80 -18.23
C ARG A 84 -4.07 -1.44 -17.28
N ARG A 85 -4.43 -2.34 -16.36
CA ARG A 85 -5.41 -2.04 -15.32
C ARG A 85 -4.87 -0.88 -14.49
N THR A 86 -5.28 0.32 -14.84
CA THR A 86 -5.09 1.48 -14.00
C THR A 86 -6.21 1.37 -12.97
N PRO A 87 -5.92 1.27 -11.67
CA PRO A 87 -6.98 1.31 -10.68
C PRO A 87 -7.80 2.58 -10.94
N GLU A 88 -9.10 2.42 -11.13
CA GLU A 88 -10.00 3.52 -11.43
C GLU A 88 -9.87 4.55 -10.29
N GLN A 89 -9.41 5.75 -10.62
CA GLN A 89 -9.20 6.81 -9.64
C GLN A 89 -10.55 7.47 -9.38
N GLN A 90 -11.15 7.18 -8.23
CA GLN A 90 -12.44 7.74 -7.86
C GLN A 90 -12.26 8.81 -6.78
N ALA A 91 -12.86 9.99 -6.99
CA ALA A 91 -13.01 10.97 -5.92
C ALA A 91 -14.05 10.47 -4.91
N VAL A 92 -13.61 10.24 -3.67
CA VAL A 92 -14.43 9.72 -2.58
C VAL A 92 -14.39 10.71 -1.41
N ARG A 93 -15.52 10.88 -0.73
CA ARG A 93 -15.59 11.59 0.55
C ARG A 93 -15.41 10.60 1.68
N CYS A 94 -14.48 10.89 2.59
CA CYS A 94 -14.24 10.03 3.73
C CYS A 94 -15.51 9.90 4.59
N SER A 95 -15.93 8.68 4.87
CA SER A 95 -17.11 8.38 5.70
C SER A 95 -16.97 8.84 7.15
N GLN A 96 -15.73 9.03 7.64
CA GLN A 96 -15.45 9.46 9.01
C GLN A 96 -15.26 10.98 9.16
N CYS A 97 -14.47 11.62 8.30
CA CYS A 97 -14.14 13.05 8.44
C CYS A 97 -14.65 13.95 7.31
N GLY A 98 -15.23 13.39 6.25
CA GLY A 98 -15.73 14.12 5.09
C GLY A 98 -14.66 14.63 4.12
N THR A 99 -13.37 14.46 4.41
CA THR A 99 -12.26 14.84 3.51
C THR A 99 -12.40 14.16 2.15
N GLU A 100 -12.27 14.94 1.08
CA GLU A 100 -12.22 14.45 -0.29
C GLU A 100 -10.82 13.88 -0.59
N PHE A 101 -10.75 12.65 -1.10
CA PHE A 101 -9.52 11.99 -1.48
C PHE A 101 -9.73 11.08 -2.70
N VAL A 102 -8.64 10.64 -3.32
CA VAL A 102 -8.69 9.72 -4.46
C VAL A 102 -8.50 8.29 -3.96
N ALA A 103 -9.54 7.48 -4.08
CA ALA A 103 -9.48 6.04 -3.85
C ALA A 103 -8.93 5.34 -5.11
N ARG A 104 -8.15 4.27 -4.90
CA ARG A 104 -7.63 3.38 -5.95
C ARG A 104 -8.34 2.03 -6.00
N GLU A 105 -9.24 1.79 -5.05
CA GLU A 105 -10.02 0.57 -4.91
C GLU A 105 -11.46 0.98 -4.60
N PRO A 106 -12.48 0.28 -5.15
CA PRO A 106 -13.87 0.69 -5.06
C PRO A 106 -14.45 0.64 -3.63
N ASP A 107 -13.89 -0.22 -2.77
CA ASP A 107 -14.38 -0.44 -1.40
C ASP A 107 -13.72 0.50 -0.36
N VAL A 108 -12.95 1.49 -0.79
CA VAL A 108 -12.25 2.41 0.11
C VAL A 108 -13.08 3.66 0.37
N ASP A 109 -13.69 3.73 1.55
CA ASP A 109 -14.53 4.84 2.01
C ASP A 109 -13.88 5.72 3.08
N GLN A 110 -12.71 5.32 3.62
CA GLN A 110 -11.98 6.07 4.64
C GLN A 110 -10.65 6.62 4.11
N CYS A 111 -10.34 7.87 4.44
CA CYS A 111 -9.06 8.47 4.12
C CYS A 111 -7.93 7.85 4.96
N GLY A 112 -6.69 7.99 4.48
CA GLY A 112 -5.50 7.41 5.12
C GLY A 112 -5.30 7.82 6.59
N PRO A 113 -5.51 9.09 6.99
CA PRO A 113 -5.49 9.51 8.40
C PRO A 113 -6.56 8.81 9.25
N CYS A 114 -7.83 8.84 8.83
CA CYS A 114 -8.94 8.21 9.57
C CYS A 114 -8.74 6.71 9.76
N LYS A 115 -8.33 6.00 8.70
CA LYS A 115 -8.01 4.57 8.76
C LYS A 115 -6.90 4.25 9.77
N ARG A 116 -6.00 5.19 10.06
CA ARG A 116 -4.91 5.07 11.05
C ARG A 116 -5.28 5.63 12.43
N GLY A 117 -6.50 6.11 12.64
CA GLY A 117 -6.92 6.74 13.90
C GLY A 117 -6.22 8.07 14.17
N LEU A 118 -5.84 8.79 13.12
CA LEU A 118 -5.17 10.08 13.21
C LEU A 118 -6.17 11.23 13.03
N VAL A 119 -5.88 12.33 13.74
CA VAL A 119 -6.63 13.59 13.74
C VAL A 119 -5.67 14.75 13.48
N PRO A 120 -6.16 15.90 12.95
CA PRO A 120 -5.34 17.07 12.74
C PRO A 120 -4.59 17.48 14.01
N ALA A 121 -3.30 17.77 13.91
CA ALA A 121 -2.48 18.07 15.08
C ALA A 121 -2.71 19.48 15.63
N GLU A 122 -3.30 20.39 14.86
CA GLU A 122 -3.41 21.82 15.16
C GLU A 122 -4.02 22.10 16.54
N PRO A 123 -5.12 21.46 16.98
CA PRO A 123 -5.66 21.67 18.33
C PRO A 123 -4.66 21.27 19.42
N SER A 124 -3.99 20.12 19.25
CA SER A 124 -2.97 19.64 20.18
C SER A 124 -1.75 20.57 20.19
N ILE A 125 -1.33 21.09 19.03
CA ILE A 125 -0.22 22.04 18.92
C ILE A 125 -0.54 23.33 19.66
N ALA A 126 -1.73 23.89 19.44
CA ALA A 126 -2.19 25.10 20.10
C ALA A 126 -2.20 24.91 21.63
N ARG A 127 -2.75 23.78 22.10
CA ARG A 127 -2.79 23.48 23.54
C ARG A 127 -1.41 23.30 24.16
N VAL A 128 -0.49 22.59 23.48
CA VAL A 128 0.89 22.45 23.97
C VAL A 128 1.60 23.80 24.03
N ARG A 129 1.39 24.70 23.05
CA ARG A 129 1.96 26.06 23.08
C ARG A 129 1.43 26.87 24.26
N GLU A 130 0.12 26.84 24.50
CA GLU A 130 -0.50 27.51 25.64
C GLU A 130 0.09 27.05 26.98
N LEU A 131 0.22 25.73 27.19
CA LEU A 131 0.82 25.17 28.40
C LEU A 131 2.29 25.58 28.55
N ARG A 132 3.05 25.63 27.43
CA ARG A 132 4.44 26.08 27.41
C ARG A 132 4.56 27.56 27.78
N ASP A 133 3.65 28.40 27.29
CA ASP A 133 3.59 29.82 27.60
C ASP A 133 3.21 30.06 29.07
N ALA A 134 2.41 29.16 29.67
CA ALA A 134 2.13 29.09 31.10
C ALA A 134 3.28 28.47 31.93
N GLY A 135 4.46 28.28 31.35
CA GLY A 135 5.68 27.84 32.04
C GLY A 135 5.87 26.32 32.19
N TRP A 136 4.93 25.49 31.74
CA TRP A 136 5.05 24.03 31.84
C TRP A 136 6.19 23.50 30.98
N LYS A 137 6.91 22.49 31.45
CA LYS A 137 7.92 21.74 30.68
C LYS A 137 7.25 20.67 29.83
N PHE A 138 7.85 20.34 28.67
CA PHE A 138 7.34 19.25 27.82
C PHE A 138 7.19 17.91 28.57
N GLY A 139 8.07 17.62 29.53
CA GLY A 139 7.96 16.44 30.38
C GLY A 139 6.75 16.45 31.31
N GLU A 140 6.40 17.61 31.86
CA GLU A 140 5.24 17.80 32.74
C GLU A 140 3.95 17.64 31.94
N ILE A 141 3.89 18.24 30.74
CA ILE A 141 2.76 18.09 29.81
C ILE A 141 2.58 16.62 29.40
N ALA A 142 3.67 15.93 29.04
CA ALA A 142 3.62 14.52 28.65
C ALA A 142 3.15 13.62 29.79
N ALA A 143 3.65 13.85 31.00
CA ALA A 143 3.22 13.13 32.19
C ALA A 143 1.73 13.38 32.50
N ALA A 144 1.28 14.64 32.47
CA ALA A 144 -0.10 15.00 32.74
C ALA A 144 -1.09 14.40 31.72
N ALA A 145 -0.74 14.41 30.43
CA ALA A 145 -1.55 13.75 29.40
C ALA A 145 -1.40 12.22 29.38
N GLY A 146 -0.42 11.63 30.07
CA GLY A 146 -0.15 10.19 29.95
C GLY A 146 0.21 9.78 28.51
N VAL A 147 1.01 10.60 27.83
CA VAL A 147 1.54 10.35 26.48
C VAL A 147 3.07 10.39 26.48
N SER A 148 3.72 9.92 25.42
CA SER A 148 5.19 9.95 25.37
C SER A 148 5.73 11.38 25.29
N TYR A 149 6.89 11.61 25.93
CA TYR A 149 7.62 12.88 25.84
C TYR A 149 7.86 13.32 24.39
N SER A 150 8.26 12.37 23.53
CA SER A 150 8.52 12.64 22.11
C SER A 150 7.27 13.11 21.35
N THR A 151 6.08 12.63 21.72
CA THR A 151 4.82 13.11 21.14
C THR A 151 4.64 14.59 21.44
N VAL A 152 4.77 15.00 22.70
CA VAL A 152 4.58 16.41 23.09
C VAL A 152 5.69 17.30 22.54
N GLN A 153 6.96 16.88 22.65
CA GLN A 153 8.11 17.67 22.20
C GLN A 153 8.09 17.91 20.68
N SER A 154 7.58 16.95 19.90
CA SER A 154 7.54 17.06 18.43
C SER A 154 6.34 17.85 17.91
N LEU A 155 5.26 18.01 18.69
CA LEU A 155 4.04 18.69 18.26
C LEU A 155 4.28 20.12 17.75
N PRO A 156 4.99 21.02 18.48
CA PRO A 156 5.17 22.40 18.03
C PRO A 156 6.09 22.57 16.82
N ARG A 157 6.78 21.51 16.37
CA ARG A 157 7.72 21.56 15.25
C ARG A 157 6.96 21.75 13.93
N PRO A 158 7.51 22.51 12.97
CA PRO A 158 6.89 22.70 11.67
C PRO A 158 6.73 21.36 10.92
N GLY A 159 5.65 21.25 10.14
CA GLY A 159 5.34 20.05 9.36
C GLY A 159 4.65 18.92 10.13
N ARG A 160 4.31 19.11 11.41
CA ARG A 160 3.48 18.16 12.15
C ARG A 160 2.01 18.36 11.81
N GLU A 161 1.49 17.51 10.92
CA GLU A 161 0.10 17.58 10.46
C GLU A 161 -0.87 16.70 11.26
N TRP A 162 -0.37 15.61 11.86
CA TRP A 162 -1.23 14.58 12.47
C TRP A 162 -0.78 14.15 13.86
N VAL A 163 -1.75 13.77 14.69
CA VAL A 163 -1.56 13.13 15.99
C VAL A 163 -2.59 12.01 16.15
N SER A 164 -2.36 11.04 17.04
CA SER A 164 -3.39 10.02 17.32
C SER A 164 -4.57 10.64 18.06
N ALA A 165 -5.79 10.18 17.76
CA ALA A 165 -7.01 10.66 18.41
C ALA A 165 -6.97 10.55 19.95
N ASP A 166 -6.38 9.47 20.46
CA ASP A 166 -6.20 9.27 21.91
C ASP A 166 -5.23 10.29 22.52
N ALA A 167 -4.10 10.56 21.86
CA ALA A 167 -3.14 11.56 22.35
C ALA A 167 -3.71 12.98 22.28
N GLU A 168 -4.45 13.33 21.22
CA GLU A 168 -5.16 14.61 21.14
C GLU A 168 -6.11 14.78 22.33
N LYS A 169 -7.02 13.81 22.52
CA LYS A 169 -8.01 13.86 23.61
C LYS A 169 -7.34 14.07 24.97
N ARG A 170 -6.25 13.34 25.24
CA ARG A 170 -5.50 13.45 26.50
C ARG A 170 -4.82 14.80 26.66
N ILE A 171 -4.18 15.33 25.62
CA ILE A 171 -3.50 16.64 25.67
C ILE A 171 -4.51 17.77 25.88
N LEU A 172 -5.64 17.72 25.18
CA LEU A 172 -6.71 18.73 25.31
C LEU A 172 -7.40 18.70 26.69
N SER A 173 -7.33 17.58 27.40
CA SER A 173 -7.98 17.40 28.71
C SER A 173 -7.10 17.80 29.91
N ILE A 174 -5.85 18.27 29.69
CA ILE A 174 -5.01 18.75 30.79
C ILE A 174 -5.64 20.01 31.41
N GLU A 175 -5.94 19.97 32.70
CA GLU A 175 -6.40 21.13 33.46
C GLU A 175 -5.21 21.95 33.99
N VAL A 176 -5.29 23.29 33.91
CA VAL A 176 -4.27 24.20 34.48
C VAL A 176 -4.76 24.69 35.83
N ALA A 177 -4.02 24.41 36.90
CA ALA A 177 -4.35 24.91 38.24
C ALA A 177 -4.16 26.45 38.32
N PRO A 178 -5.04 27.19 39.03
CA PRO A 178 -5.01 28.65 39.06
C PRO A 178 -3.72 29.24 39.63
N GLU A 179 -2.96 28.48 40.42
CA GLU A 179 -1.71 28.88 41.07
C GLU A 179 -0.53 28.99 40.08
N GLN A 180 -0.68 28.43 38.88
CA GLN A 180 0.36 28.39 37.85
C GLN A 180 0.11 29.37 36.69
N ALA A 181 -1.04 30.06 36.67
CA ALA A 181 -1.41 31.03 35.62
C ALA A 181 -0.82 32.44 35.83
N GLY A 182 0.06 32.63 36.82
CA GLY A 182 0.43 33.95 37.35
C GLY A 182 1.92 34.21 37.58
N ALA A 183 2.83 33.59 36.84
CA ALA A 183 4.24 33.96 36.84
C ALA A 183 4.61 34.64 35.52
N ALA A 184 4.34 35.96 35.46
CA ALA A 184 4.83 36.87 34.42
C ALA A 184 6.33 37.19 34.63
#